data_AF-A0A0F9I0E7-F1
#
_entry.id   AF-A0A0F9I0E7-F1
#
_cell.length_a   1.000
_cell.length_b   1.000
_cell.length_c   1.000
_cell.angle_alpha   90.00
_cell.angle_beta   90.00
_cell.angle_gamma   90.00
#
_symmetry.space_group_name_H-M   'P 1'
#
loop_
_entity.id
_entity.type
_entity.pdbx_description
1 polymer ?
#
loop_
_entity_poly.entity_id
_entity_poly.type
_entity_poly.pdbx_seq_one_letter_code
_entity_poly.pdbx_strand_id
1 'polypeptide(L)' 'MTEEHISNPKFGLPLGTKVPLINSNDVFEQNINLEDILRDHRGMILDFFRGAW' A
#
# COMPACT_ATOMS: atom_id res chain seq x y z
N MET A 1 -28.04 -3.26 3.19
CA MET A 1 -27.15 -3.10 4.35
C MET A 1 -25.76 -3.50 3.91
N THR A 2 -24.89 -2.54 3.66
CA THR A 2 -23.46 -2.81 3.45
C THR A 2 -22.89 -3.23 4.80
N GLU A 3 -22.47 -4.48 4.94
CA GLU A 3 -21.70 -4.92 6.10
C GLU A 3 -20.38 -4.14 6.09
N GLU A 4 -20.21 -3.20 7.02
CA GLU A 4 -18.91 -2.58 7.27
C GLU A 4 -17.94 -3.68 7.69
N HIS A 5 -16.87 -3.86 6.92
CA HIS A 5 -15.80 -4.77 7.28
C HIS A 5 -15.03 -4.16 8.44
N ILE A 6 -15.42 -4.50 9.67
CA ILE A 6 -14.74 -4.06 10.90
C ILE A 6 -13.34 -4.66 10.88
N SER A 7 -12.31 -3.80 10.82
CA SER A 7 -10.91 -4.25 10.87
C SER A 7 -10.68 -5.05 12.14
N ASN A 8 -10.43 -6.35 12.01
CA ASN A 8 -10.14 -7.20 13.15
C ASN A 8 -8.70 -6.91 13.61
N PRO A 9 -8.47 -6.42 14.84
CA PRO A 9 -7.14 -6.01 15.32
C PRO A 9 -6.13 -7.16 15.40
N LYS A 10 -6.57 -8.42 15.22
CA LYS A 10 -5.68 -9.58 15.06
C LYS A 10 -5.08 -9.74 13.65
N PHE A 11 -5.55 -8.96 12.67
CA PHE A 11 -5.17 -9.05 11.26
C PHE A 11 -4.55 -7.72 10.81
N GLY A 12 -3.31 -7.77 10.31
CA GLY A 12 -2.55 -6.60 9.89
C GLY A 12 -1.06 -6.74 10.20
N LEU A 13 -0.23 -5.86 9.64
CA LEU A 13 1.19 -5.80 9.97
C LEU A 13 1.38 -5.02 11.29
N PRO A 14 2.17 -5.53 12.25
CA PRO A 14 2.53 -4.78 13.46
C PRO A 14 3.20 -3.44 13.13
N LEU A 15 3.02 -2.43 13.98
CA LEU A 15 3.75 -1.16 13.87
C LEU A 15 5.27 -1.39 13.92
N GLY A 16 6.01 -0.66 13.09
CA GLY A 16 7.46 -0.82 12.96
C GLY A 16 7.89 -2.00 12.08
N THR A 17 6.95 -2.75 11.50
CA THR A 17 7.26 -3.73 10.45
C THR A 17 7.95 -3.03 9.29
N LYS A 18 9.04 -3.62 8.79
CA LYS A 18 9.70 -3.13 7.57
C LYS A 18 8.73 -3.22 6.41
N VAL A 19 8.56 -2.12 5.70
CA VAL A 19 7.74 -2.07 4.49
C VAL A 19 8.33 -3.01 3.43
N PRO A 20 7.52 -3.76 2.67
CA PRO A 20 8.02 -4.55 1.56
C PRO A 20 8.61 -3.64 0.47
N LEU A 21 9.56 -4.18 -0.30
CA LEU A 21 10.03 -3.52 -1.51
C LEU A 21 8.90 -3.51 -2.54
N ILE A 22 8.50 -2.31 -2.98
CA ILE A 22 7.55 -2.14 -4.08
C ILE A 22 8.34 -1.59 -5.26
N ASN A 23 8.42 -2.42 -6.28
CA ASN A 23 8.93 -2.07 -7.60
C ASN A 23 7.91 -2.59 -8.61
N SER A 24 7.12 -1.68 -9.18
CA SER A 24 6.00 -2.00 -10.06
C SER A 24 5.96 -1.00 -11.21
N ASN A 25 5.06 -1.21 -12.17
CA ASN A 25 4.70 -0.18 -13.13
C ASN A 25 3.31 0.37 -12.80
N ASP A 26 3.10 1.65 -13.08
CA ASP A 26 1.79 2.29 -12.99
C ASP A 26 0.93 1.99 -14.23
N VAL A 27 -0.27 2.59 -14.28
CA VAL A 27 -1.21 2.43 -15.40
C VAL A 27 -0.71 3.03 -16.73
N PHE A 28 0.36 3.81 -16.69
CA PHE A 28 1.03 4.41 -17.84
C PHE A 28 2.37 3.75 -18.15
N GLU A 29 2.61 2.55 -17.59
CA GLU A 29 3.86 1.78 -17.74
C GLU A 29 5.10 2.48 -17.16
N GLN A 30 4.92 3.50 -16.32
CA GLN A 30 6.03 4.15 -15.65
C GLN A 30 6.45 3.35 -14.43
N ASN A 31 7.76 3.16 -14.26
CA ASN A 31 8.28 2.44 -13.12
C ASN A 31 8.06 3.24 -11.83
N ILE A 32 7.46 2.59 -10.84
CA ILE A 32 7.28 3.09 -9.49
C ILE A 32 8.18 2.29 -8.55
N ASN A 33 9.08 3.01 -7.88
CA ASN A 33 9.94 2.49 -6.82
C ASN A 33 9.60 3.19 -5.49
N LEU A 34 9.30 2.40 -4.46
CA LEU A 34 8.95 2.93 -3.15
C LEU A 34 10.10 3.70 -2.47
N GLU A 35 11.34 3.23 -2.63
CA GLU A 35 12.50 3.92 -2.07
C GLU A 35 12.64 5.33 -2.64
N ASP A 36 12.44 5.47 -3.96
CA ASP A 36 12.53 6.78 -4.62
C ASP A 36 11.42 7.73 -4.15
N ILE A 37 10.18 7.25 -4.01
CA ILE A 37 9.08 8.05 -3.46
C ILE A 37 9.40 8.55 -2.04
N LEU A 38 9.91 7.66 -1.18
CA LEU A 38 10.20 7.98 0.22
C LEU A 38 11.45 8.86 0.41
N ARG A 39 12.27 9.09 -0.63
CA ARG A 39 13.33 10.11 -0.60
C ARG A 39 12.74 11.51 -0.56
N ASP A 40 11.66 11.73 -1.32
CA ASP A 40 11.03 13.04 -1.49
C ASP A 40 9.84 13.24 -0.54
N HIS A 41 9.31 12.16 0.03
CA HIS A 41 8.08 12.17 0.84
C HIS A 41 8.31 11.55 2.22
N ARG A 42 7.70 12.14 3.26
CA ARG A 42 7.84 11.65 4.65
C ARG A 42 7.12 10.32 4.92
N GLY A 43 6.27 9.86 4.02
CA GLY A 43 5.51 8.63 4.16
C GLY A 43 4.56 8.43 2.98
N MET A 44 3.98 7.23 2.92
CA MET A 44 3.06 6.79 1.87
C MET A 44 1.92 5.99 2.49
N ILE A 45 0.71 6.14 1.93
CA ILE A 45 -0.42 5.26 2.22
C ILE A 45 -0.52 4.25 1.09
N LEU A 46 -0.55 2.97 1.44
CA LEU A 46 -0.78 1.86 0.50
C LEU A 46 -2.19 1.36 0.69
N ASP A 47 -3.01 1.48 -0.35
CA ASP A 47 -4.37 0.96 -0.38
C ASP A 47 -4.44 -0.24 -1.32
N PHE A 48 -4.92 -1.37 -0.81
CA PHE A 48 -5.01 -2.63 -1.54
C PHE A 48 -6.47 -2.94 -1.84
N PHE A 49 -6.84 -2.85 -3.12
CA PHE A 49 -8.16 -3.22 -3.61
C PHE A 49 -8.10 -4.50 -4.45
N ARG A 50 -9.16 -5.31 -4.36
CA ARG A 50 -9.30 -6.52 -5.19
C ARG A 50 -9.82 -6.13 -6.57
N GLY A 51 -8.94 -5.56 -7.38
CA GLY A 51 -9.19 -5.18 -8.76
C GLY A 51 -9.85 -3.81 -8.93
N ALA A 52 -9.39 -3.08 -9.94
CA ALA A 52 -10.19 -2.04 -10.58
C ALA A 52 -11.05 -2.76 -11.63
N TRP A 53 -12.36 -2.57 -11.56
CA TRP A 53 -13.18 -2.79 -12.76
C TRP A 53 -12.97 -1.64 -13.73
#